data_AF-A0A9W8LLT3-F1
#
_entry.id   AF-A0A9W8LLT3-F1
#
_cell.length_a   1.000
_cell.length_b   1.000
_cell.length_c   1.000
_cell.angle_alpha   90.00
_cell.angle_beta   90.00
_cell.angle_gamma   90.00
#
_symmetry.space_group_name_H-M   'P 1'
#
loop_
_entity.id
_entity.type
_entity.pdbx_description
1 polymer ?
#
loop_
_entity_poly.entity_id
_entity_poly.type
_entity_poly.pdbx_seq_one_letter_code
_entity_poly.pdbx_strand_id
1 'polypeptide(L)'
;MAQARRGSDEAVRRTARVLRQLYRREQQWLGARTAEQAARLTQQGQLRLSEQLHYGELAFVLLRLKPCALVDFAADRDQLQDYVAAAIAPTLRDLNALGAAAAAAAACADTTAACYPRPFRLVCARIDARLASPEVPSWTGAYVVYDESWPESAAWAAEHLLNPARTTISEAELARGLDYPGSIPQTAEDMRAIVPVSYLGRMK
;
A
#
# COMPACT_ATOMS: atom_id res chain seq x y z
N MET A 1 6.05 -13.88 30.18
CA MET A 1 6.21 -14.27 28.75
C MET A 1 4.90 -14.70 28.07
N ALA A 2 4.03 -15.53 28.67
CA ALA A 2 2.78 -15.97 28.04
C ALA A 2 1.75 -14.84 27.78
N GLN A 3 1.67 -13.84 28.66
CA GLN A 3 0.73 -12.71 28.53
C GLN A 3 1.14 -11.72 27.42
N ALA A 4 2.44 -11.48 27.24
CA ALA A 4 2.97 -10.65 26.15
C ALA A 4 2.73 -11.30 24.77
N ARG A 5 2.92 -12.63 24.65
CA ARG A 5 2.60 -13.37 23.41
C ARG A 5 1.11 -13.31 23.06
N ARG A 6 0.21 -13.48 24.04
CA ARG A 6 -1.25 -13.34 23.83
C ARG A 6 -1.66 -11.94 23.36
N GLY A 7 -1.01 -10.90 23.86
CA GLY A 7 -1.25 -9.51 23.42
C GLY A 7 -0.81 -9.26 21.98
N SER A 8 0.36 -9.76 21.59
CA SER A 8 0.86 -9.68 20.22
C SER A 8 -0.05 -10.43 19.23
N ASP A 9 -0.44 -11.68 19.55
CA ASP A 9 -1.35 -12.48 18.70
C ASP A 9 -2.70 -11.79 18.47
N GLU A 10 -3.22 -11.13 19.51
CA GLU A 10 -4.48 -10.41 19.41
C GLU A 10 -4.38 -9.16 18.53
N ALA A 11 -3.27 -8.43 18.61
CA ALA A 11 -3.02 -7.30 17.73
C ALA A 11 -2.87 -7.73 16.26
N VAL A 12 -2.15 -8.83 15.99
CA VAL A 12 -2.06 -9.45 14.66
C VAL A 12 -3.46 -9.79 14.13
N ARG A 13 -4.30 -10.44 14.96
CA ARG A 13 -5.68 -10.78 14.56
C ARG A 13 -6.53 -9.54 14.27
N ARG A 14 -6.37 -8.46 15.04
CA ARG A 14 -7.09 -7.19 14.83
C ARG A 14 -6.67 -6.54 13.52
N THR A 15 -5.37 -6.43 13.24
CA THR A 15 -4.92 -5.86 11.97
C THR A 15 -5.34 -6.71 10.77
N ALA A 16 -5.20 -8.03 10.86
CA ALA A 16 -5.69 -8.94 9.82
C ALA A 16 -7.22 -8.87 9.62
N ARG A 17 -7.98 -8.48 10.64
CA ARG A 17 -9.42 -8.21 10.51
C ARG A 17 -9.67 -6.94 9.72
N VAL A 18 -8.93 -5.86 9.99
CA VAL A 18 -9.05 -4.60 9.24
C VAL A 18 -8.62 -4.77 7.79
N LEU A 19 -7.54 -5.52 7.50
CA LEU A 19 -7.14 -5.84 6.12
C LEU A 19 -8.21 -6.66 5.37
N ARG A 20 -8.87 -7.61 6.05
CA ARG A 20 -10.02 -8.32 5.46
C ARG A 20 -11.23 -7.41 5.25
N GLN A 21 -11.41 -6.38 6.09
CA GLN A 21 -12.43 -5.38 5.87
C GLN A 21 -12.11 -4.51 4.66
N LEU A 22 -10.85 -4.15 4.44
CA LEU A 22 -10.42 -3.48 3.20
C LEU A 22 -10.81 -4.30 1.98
N TYR A 23 -10.40 -5.56 1.91
CA TYR A 23 -10.79 -6.45 0.80
C TYR A 23 -12.30 -6.44 0.54
N ARG A 24 -13.13 -6.48 1.60
CA ARG A 24 -14.58 -6.39 1.45
C ARG A 24 -15.06 -5.02 0.98
N ARG A 25 -14.50 -3.93 1.48
CA ARG A 25 -14.81 -2.56 1.04
C ARG A 25 -14.48 -2.39 -0.43
N GLU A 26 -13.33 -2.90 -0.87
CA GLU A 26 -12.93 -2.87 -2.29
C GLU A 26 -13.88 -3.70 -3.15
N GLN A 27 -14.25 -4.91 -2.73
CA GLN A 27 -15.22 -5.73 -3.45
C GLN A 27 -16.60 -5.06 -3.53
N GLN A 28 -17.06 -4.45 -2.45
CA GLN A 28 -18.33 -3.71 -2.42
C GLN A 28 -18.29 -2.49 -3.34
N TRP A 29 -17.19 -1.74 -3.30
CA TRP A 29 -16.99 -0.57 -4.15
C TRP A 29 -16.97 -0.95 -5.63
N LEU A 30 -16.22 -2.00 -6.01
CA LEU A 30 -16.18 -2.54 -7.36
C LEU A 30 -17.55 -3.07 -7.80
N GLY A 31 -18.24 -3.82 -6.92
CA GLY A 31 -19.57 -4.37 -7.20
C GLY A 31 -20.67 -3.31 -7.37
N ALA A 32 -20.44 -2.09 -6.89
CA ALA A 32 -21.35 -0.96 -7.05
C ALA A 32 -21.10 -0.16 -8.34
N ARG A 33 -20.08 -0.49 -9.14
CA ARG A 33 -19.79 0.21 -10.40
C ARG A 33 -20.80 -0.16 -11.47
N THR A 34 -21.21 0.83 -12.27
CA THR A 34 -21.97 0.57 -13.51
C THR A 34 -21.07 -0.15 -14.53
N ALA A 35 -21.69 -0.74 -15.58
CA ALA A 35 -20.93 -1.40 -16.65
C ALA A 35 -19.92 -0.44 -17.32
N GLU A 36 -20.29 0.82 -17.52
CA GLU A 36 -19.41 1.84 -18.11
C GLU A 36 -18.25 2.21 -17.18
N GLN A 37 -18.51 2.35 -15.88
CA GLN A 37 -17.47 2.61 -14.88
C GLN A 37 -16.49 1.45 -14.77
N ALA A 38 -17.00 0.22 -14.71
CA ALA A 38 -16.21 -1.00 -14.68
C ALA A 38 -15.37 -1.19 -15.96
N ALA A 39 -15.92 -0.83 -17.12
CA ALA A 39 -15.19 -0.86 -18.39
C ALA A 39 -14.00 0.12 -18.38
N ARG A 40 -14.16 1.31 -17.79
CA ARG A 40 -13.04 2.26 -17.62
C ARG A 40 -11.95 1.72 -16.68
N LEU A 41 -12.33 1.15 -15.54
CA LEU A 41 -11.37 0.56 -14.58
C LEU A 41 -10.59 -0.61 -15.16
N THR A 42 -11.25 -1.43 -15.97
CA THR A 42 -10.64 -2.62 -16.60
C THR A 42 -9.91 -2.30 -17.90
N GLN A 43 -9.80 -1.03 -18.29
CA GLN A 43 -9.26 -0.62 -19.59
C GLN A 43 -9.93 -1.40 -20.75
N GLN A 44 -11.26 -1.41 -20.76
CA GLN A 44 -12.09 -2.16 -21.72
C GLN A 44 -11.83 -3.68 -21.67
N GLY A 45 -11.58 -4.22 -20.47
CA GLY A 45 -11.37 -5.66 -20.25
C GLY A 45 -9.93 -6.14 -20.43
N GLN A 46 -8.96 -5.24 -20.64
CA GLN A 46 -7.54 -5.59 -20.65
C GLN A 46 -7.04 -6.03 -19.26
N LEU A 47 -7.63 -5.48 -18.20
CA LEU A 47 -7.35 -5.83 -16.81
C LEU A 47 -8.56 -6.51 -16.18
N ARG A 48 -8.32 -7.49 -15.31
CA ARG A 48 -9.36 -8.11 -14.48
C ARG A 48 -9.71 -7.17 -13.33
N LEU A 49 -10.99 -7.13 -12.95
CA LEU A 49 -11.43 -6.37 -11.78
C LEU A 49 -10.72 -6.80 -10.49
N SER A 50 -10.35 -8.08 -10.37
CA SER A 50 -9.57 -8.58 -9.22
C SER A 50 -8.16 -8.00 -9.15
N GLU A 51 -7.60 -7.54 -10.26
CA GLU A 51 -6.27 -6.90 -10.32
C GLU A 51 -6.32 -5.44 -9.85
N GLN A 52 -7.53 -4.89 -9.64
CA GLN A 52 -7.74 -3.53 -9.12
C GLN A 52 -7.80 -3.48 -7.58
N LEU A 53 -7.60 -4.62 -6.92
CA LEU A 53 -7.64 -4.72 -5.45
C LEU A 53 -6.26 -4.43 -4.85
N HIS A 54 -6.17 -3.40 -4.00
CA HIS A 54 -4.94 -2.92 -3.38
C HIS A 54 -4.73 -3.41 -1.94
N TYR A 55 -5.60 -4.28 -1.40
CA TYR A 55 -5.42 -4.80 -0.03
C TYR A 55 -4.07 -5.48 0.21
N GLY A 56 -3.49 -6.11 -0.82
CA GLY A 56 -2.18 -6.73 -0.76
C GLY A 56 -1.06 -5.70 -0.62
N GLU A 57 -1.07 -4.67 -1.46
CA GLU A 57 -0.09 -3.56 -1.42
C GLU A 57 -0.12 -2.84 -0.06
N LEU A 58 -1.32 -2.60 0.49
CA LEU A 58 -1.45 -2.01 1.81
C LEU A 58 -0.92 -2.91 2.94
N ALA A 59 -1.10 -4.23 2.81
CA ALA A 59 -0.53 -5.19 3.75
C ALA A 59 1.01 -5.16 3.70
N PHE A 60 1.60 -5.00 2.51
CA PHE A 60 3.05 -4.89 2.38
C PHE A 60 3.62 -3.61 3.00
N VAL A 61 2.96 -2.47 2.82
CA VAL A 61 3.35 -1.21 3.49
C VAL A 61 3.27 -1.36 5.01
N LEU A 62 2.19 -1.95 5.54
CA LEU A 62 2.05 -2.24 6.97
C LEU A 62 3.18 -3.11 7.53
N LEU A 63 3.62 -4.10 6.76
CA LEU A 63 4.68 -5.02 7.15
C LEU A 63 6.09 -4.46 6.91
N ARG A 64 6.22 -3.22 6.40
CA ARG A 64 7.48 -2.61 5.92
C ARG A 64 8.22 -3.47 4.88
N LEU A 65 7.46 -4.20 4.08
CA LEU A 65 8.01 -4.90 2.91
C LEU A 65 8.18 -3.94 1.74
N LYS A 66 7.30 -2.93 1.65
CA LYS A 66 7.34 -1.89 0.62
C LYS A 66 7.35 -0.50 1.25
N PRO A 67 8.23 0.42 0.83
CA PRO A 67 8.23 1.80 1.32
C PRO A 67 6.87 2.47 1.11
N CYS A 68 6.24 2.27 -0.04
CA CYS A 68 4.92 2.81 -0.30
C CYS A 68 4.14 1.95 -1.31
N ALA A 69 2.88 2.30 -1.50
CA ALA A 69 2.01 1.79 -2.54
C ALA A 69 1.44 2.97 -3.33
N LEU A 70 1.40 2.85 -4.66
CA LEU A 70 0.66 3.77 -5.51
C LEU A 70 -0.76 3.23 -5.74
N VAL A 71 -1.73 4.14 -5.69
CA VAL A 71 -3.12 3.88 -6.05
C VAL A 71 -3.45 4.80 -7.21
N ASP A 72 -3.68 4.20 -8.37
CA ASP A 72 -3.89 4.95 -9.61
C ASP A 72 -4.94 4.28 -10.50
N PHE A 73 -5.95 5.08 -10.88
CA PHE A 73 -6.84 4.79 -12.00
C PHE A 73 -6.68 5.93 -13.01
N ALA A 74 -5.58 5.92 -13.78
CA ALA A 74 -5.19 7.03 -14.66
C ALA A 74 -6.30 7.44 -15.65
N ALA A 75 -7.10 6.48 -16.10
CA ALA A 75 -8.22 6.72 -17.02
C ALA A 75 -9.42 7.42 -16.35
N ASP A 76 -9.52 7.42 -15.01
CA ASP A 76 -10.69 7.93 -14.29
C ASP A 76 -10.35 8.39 -12.86
N ARG A 77 -9.97 9.67 -12.76
CA ARG A 77 -9.61 10.31 -11.48
C ARG A 77 -10.80 10.46 -10.53
N ASP A 78 -12.02 10.56 -11.05
CA ASP A 78 -13.22 10.64 -10.21
C ASP A 78 -13.50 9.31 -9.52
N GLN A 79 -13.38 8.20 -10.26
CA GLN A 79 -13.46 6.87 -9.67
C GLN A 79 -12.32 6.61 -8.68
N LEU A 80 -11.11 7.10 -8.94
CA LEU A 80 -10.00 7.00 -7.98
C LEU A 80 -10.32 7.75 -6.67
N GLN A 81 -10.82 8.97 -6.76
CA GLN A 81 -11.19 9.75 -5.58
C GLN A 81 -12.31 9.06 -4.78
N ASP A 82 -13.34 8.54 -5.47
CA ASP A 82 -14.42 7.78 -4.85
C ASP A 82 -13.91 6.50 -4.18
N TYR A 83 -13.01 5.75 -4.83
CA TYR A 83 -12.36 4.57 -4.26
C TYR A 83 -11.56 4.91 -2.99
N VAL A 84 -10.75 5.98 -3.03
CA VAL A 84 -9.98 6.42 -1.86
C VAL A 84 -10.91 6.78 -0.72
N ALA A 85 -12.00 7.49 -0.98
CA ALA A 85 -12.97 7.88 0.05
C ALA A 85 -13.75 6.68 0.62
N ALA A 86 -14.15 5.73 -0.22
CA ALA A 86 -15.00 4.60 0.18
C ALA A 86 -14.23 3.43 0.79
N ALA A 87 -13.00 3.15 0.33
CA ALA A 87 -12.24 1.97 0.72
C ALA A 87 -10.96 2.29 1.49
N ILE A 88 -10.08 3.13 0.93
CA ILE A 88 -8.74 3.38 1.49
C ILE A 88 -8.82 4.20 2.79
N ALA A 89 -9.36 5.42 2.73
CA ALA A 89 -9.42 6.36 3.85
C ALA A 89 -10.05 5.78 5.13
N PRO A 90 -11.23 5.10 5.11
CA PRO A 90 -11.77 4.48 6.32
C PRO A 90 -10.89 3.34 6.82
N THR A 91 -10.22 2.59 5.94
CA THR A 91 -9.29 1.52 6.36
C THR A 91 -8.06 2.10 7.04
N LEU A 92 -7.46 3.16 6.50
CA LEU A 92 -6.33 3.83 7.13
C LEU A 92 -6.70 4.37 8.52
N ARG A 93 -7.92 4.90 8.68
CA ARG A 93 -8.43 5.35 9.99
C ARG A 93 -8.46 4.19 10.99
N ASP A 94 -9.03 3.05 10.60
CA ASP A 94 -9.13 1.87 11.45
C ASP A 94 -7.75 1.30 11.79
N LEU A 95 -6.84 1.24 10.81
CA LEU A 95 -5.46 0.80 10.99
C LEU A 95 -4.68 1.73 11.93
N ASN A 96 -4.74 3.04 11.70
CA ASN A 96 -4.01 4.03 12.50
C ASN A 96 -4.47 4.05 13.96
N ALA A 97 -5.74 3.76 14.23
CA ALA A 97 -6.22 3.56 15.60
C ALA A 97 -5.50 2.37 16.29
N LEU A 98 -5.24 1.28 15.56
CA LEU A 98 -4.46 0.15 16.06
C LEU A 98 -2.97 0.51 16.23
N GLY A 99 -2.39 1.22 15.26
CA GLY A 99 -1.00 1.69 15.32
C GLY A 99 -0.73 2.61 16.51
N ALA A 100 -1.66 3.52 16.81
CA ALA A 100 -1.60 4.40 17.97
C ALA A 100 -1.70 3.62 19.30
N ALA A 101 -2.57 2.61 19.37
CA ALA A 101 -2.67 1.74 20.54
C ALA A 101 -1.39 0.93 20.79
N ALA A 102 -0.71 0.49 19.72
CA ALA A 102 0.58 -0.20 19.83
C ALA A 102 1.70 0.73 20.33
N ALA A 103 1.68 2.02 19.94
CA ALA A 103 2.58 3.05 20.47
C ALA A 103 2.41 3.26 21.97
N ALA A 104 1.15 3.38 22.43
CA ALA A 104 0.84 3.55 23.84
C ALA A 104 1.24 2.35 24.71
N ALA A 105 1.29 1.14 24.12
CA ALA A 105 1.63 -0.09 24.82
C ALA A 105 3.15 -0.38 24.89
N ALA A 106 4.01 0.49 24.36
CA ALA A 106 5.48 0.31 24.28
C ALA A 106 5.89 -1.07 23.71
N ALA A 107 5.09 -1.63 22.81
CA ALA A 107 5.19 -3.04 22.42
C ALA A 107 6.49 -3.41 21.67
N CYS A 108 7.27 -2.43 21.21
CA CYS A 108 8.55 -2.61 20.51
C CYS A 108 9.51 -1.45 20.83
N ALA A 109 10.33 -1.59 21.88
CA ALA A 109 11.35 -0.60 22.24
C ALA A 109 12.75 -0.90 21.64
N ASP A 110 12.99 -2.14 21.17
CA ASP A 110 14.28 -2.57 20.60
C ASP A 110 14.20 -2.77 19.09
N THR A 111 15.11 -2.12 18.36
CA THR A 111 15.00 -1.76 16.94
C THR A 111 15.73 -2.69 15.95
N THR A 112 15.88 -3.98 16.25
CA THR A 112 16.67 -4.89 15.36
C THR A 112 15.96 -6.16 14.90
N ALA A 113 14.72 -6.41 15.34
CA ALA A 113 13.93 -7.55 14.88
C ALA A 113 12.57 -7.11 14.31
N ALA A 114 12.00 -7.92 13.42
CA ALA A 114 10.65 -7.81 12.86
C ALA A 114 9.58 -7.84 13.97
N CYS A 115 9.47 -6.75 14.72
CA CYS A 115 8.57 -6.64 15.85
C CYS A 115 7.17 -6.27 15.34
N TYR A 116 6.21 -7.13 15.62
CA TYR A 116 4.81 -6.90 15.35
C TYR A 116 3.97 -7.34 16.57
N PRO A 117 2.99 -6.54 17.03
CA PRO A 117 2.57 -5.23 16.51
C PRO A 117 3.58 -4.13 16.83
N ARG A 118 3.88 -3.30 15.82
CA ARG A 118 4.67 -2.08 15.97
C ARG A 118 3.76 -0.84 15.93
N PRO A 119 4.23 0.30 16.46
CA PRO A 119 3.66 1.59 16.12
C PRO A 119 3.72 1.82 14.60
N PHE A 120 2.65 2.35 14.03
CA PHE A 120 2.62 2.80 12.64
C PHE A 120 1.61 3.93 12.45
N ARG A 121 1.82 4.73 11.39
CA ARG A 121 0.91 5.80 10.97
C ARG A 121 0.90 5.88 9.45
N LEU A 122 -0.09 5.23 8.86
CA LEU A 122 -0.28 5.24 7.42
C LEU A 122 -0.87 6.57 6.95
N VAL A 123 -0.29 7.11 5.90
CA VAL A 123 -0.73 8.34 5.23
C VAL A 123 -1.10 7.98 3.81
N CYS A 124 -2.23 8.51 3.33
CA CYS A 124 -2.62 8.49 1.92
C CYS A 124 -2.59 9.94 1.43
N ALA A 125 -1.63 10.26 0.57
CA ALA A 125 -1.40 11.60 0.06
C ALA A 125 -1.62 11.65 -1.45
N ARG A 126 -2.24 12.71 -1.94
CA ARG A 126 -2.44 12.93 -3.37
C ARG A 126 -1.20 13.54 -3.99
N ILE A 127 -0.82 13.08 -5.18
CA ILE A 127 0.26 13.64 -5.99
C ILE A 127 -0.31 14.81 -6.79
N ASP A 128 -0.18 16.03 -6.27
CA ASP A 128 -0.68 17.23 -6.95
C ASP A 128 0.30 17.79 -8.00
N ALA A 129 1.57 17.46 -7.87
CA ALA A 129 2.61 17.89 -8.79
C ALA A 129 2.44 17.22 -10.16
N ARG A 130 2.95 17.89 -11.21
CA ARG A 130 3.12 17.27 -12.52
C ARG A 130 4.27 16.27 -12.45
N LEU A 131 3.96 14.99 -12.30
CA LEU A 131 4.94 13.92 -12.20
C LEU A 131 4.68 12.87 -13.27
N ALA A 132 5.74 12.43 -13.96
CA ALA A 132 5.68 11.37 -14.96
C ALA A 132 6.76 10.31 -14.72
N SER A 133 6.55 9.12 -15.24
CA SER A 133 7.59 8.08 -15.38
C SER A 133 7.66 7.60 -16.82
N PRO A 134 8.67 6.79 -17.21
CA PRO A 134 8.80 6.32 -18.60
C PRO A 134 7.55 5.61 -19.13
N GLU A 135 6.89 4.79 -18.29
CA GLU A 135 5.68 4.05 -18.68
C GLU A 135 4.37 4.80 -18.39
N VAL A 136 4.36 5.71 -17.41
CA VAL A 136 3.15 6.42 -17.00
C VAL A 136 3.30 7.92 -17.28
N PRO A 137 2.55 8.46 -18.27
CA PRO A 137 2.74 9.83 -18.73
C PRO A 137 2.34 10.88 -17.69
N SER A 138 1.48 10.52 -16.72
CA SER A 138 1.12 11.41 -15.62
C SER A 138 0.59 10.66 -14.40
N TRP A 139 1.31 10.81 -13.29
CA TRP A 139 0.89 10.43 -11.93
C TRP A 139 0.09 11.53 -11.21
N THR A 140 -0.13 12.68 -11.85
CA THR A 140 -0.87 13.78 -11.24
C THR A 140 -2.30 13.36 -10.92
N GLY A 141 -2.72 13.56 -9.67
CA GLY A 141 -3.99 13.11 -9.14
C GLY A 141 -4.00 11.66 -8.66
N ALA A 142 -2.90 10.91 -8.80
CA ALA A 142 -2.74 9.60 -8.16
C ALA A 142 -2.52 9.77 -6.65
N TYR A 143 -2.61 8.67 -5.91
CA TYR A 143 -2.36 8.66 -4.47
C TYR A 143 -1.18 7.75 -4.13
N VAL A 144 -0.37 8.20 -3.18
CA VAL A 144 0.65 7.36 -2.53
C VAL A 144 0.20 7.04 -1.12
N VAL A 145 0.28 5.77 -0.75
CA VAL A 145 0.12 5.30 0.62
C VAL A 145 1.48 4.88 1.18
N TYR A 146 1.87 5.46 2.31
CA TYR A 146 3.16 5.18 2.96
C TYR A 146 3.01 5.20 4.49
N ASP A 147 4.03 4.76 5.21
CA ASP A 147 4.05 4.77 6.68
C ASP A 147 4.93 5.90 7.20
N GLU A 148 4.31 6.96 7.74
CA GLU A 148 5.01 8.13 8.29
C GLU A 148 5.88 7.78 9.51
N SER A 149 5.60 6.67 10.20
CA SER A 149 6.44 6.17 11.28
C SER A 149 7.72 5.46 10.81
N TRP A 150 7.85 5.25 9.50
CA TRP A 150 9.02 4.65 8.87
C TRP A 150 9.79 5.77 8.14
N PRO A 151 10.88 6.30 8.73
CA PRO A 151 11.55 7.50 8.22
C PRO A 151 12.00 7.38 6.76
N GLU A 152 12.52 6.22 6.36
CA GLU A 152 12.97 5.97 4.99
C GLU A 152 11.80 5.99 4.00
N SER A 153 10.66 5.42 4.36
CA SER A 153 9.43 5.45 3.56
C SER A 153 8.89 6.86 3.41
N ALA A 154 8.81 7.62 4.52
CA ALA A 154 8.32 8.99 4.52
C ALA A 154 9.23 9.93 3.71
N ALA A 155 10.55 9.84 3.91
CA ALA A 155 11.53 10.63 3.16
C ALA A 155 11.47 10.31 1.66
N TRP A 156 11.40 9.02 1.32
CA TRP A 156 11.32 8.58 -0.07
C TRP A 156 10.05 9.12 -0.76
N ALA A 157 8.87 8.97 -0.14
CA ALA A 157 7.62 9.48 -0.68
C ALA A 157 7.66 11.01 -0.86
N ALA A 158 8.22 11.73 0.11
CA ALA A 158 8.37 13.18 0.06
C ALA A 158 9.28 13.64 -1.08
N GLU A 159 10.44 13.00 -1.26
CA GLU A 159 11.43 13.38 -2.26
C GLU A 159 11.03 13.00 -3.70
N HIS A 160 10.42 11.83 -3.87
CA HIS A 160 10.21 11.22 -5.18
C HIS A 160 8.80 11.37 -5.74
N LEU A 161 7.76 11.39 -4.89
CA LEU A 161 6.37 11.42 -5.35
C LEU A 161 5.64 12.71 -4.98
N LEU A 162 5.94 13.30 -3.83
CA LEU A 162 5.23 14.48 -3.31
C LEU A 162 6.00 15.80 -3.49
N ASN A 163 7.21 15.75 -4.06
CA ASN A 163 8.03 16.92 -4.28
C ASN A 163 7.52 17.75 -5.48
N PRO A 164 7.02 18.99 -5.28
CA PRO A 164 6.50 19.81 -6.36
C PRO A 164 7.54 20.28 -7.38
N ALA A 165 8.83 20.29 -7.01
CA ALA A 165 9.92 20.62 -7.92
C ALA A 165 10.28 19.46 -8.85
N ARG A 166 9.81 18.25 -8.54
CA ARG A 166 10.13 17.04 -9.29
C ARG A 166 9.07 16.78 -10.35
N THR A 167 9.51 16.72 -11.60
CA THR A 167 8.61 16.51 -12.75
C THR A 167 8.67 15.10 -13.33
N THR A 168 9.73 14.36 -13.03
CA THR A 168 9.93 12.98 -13.51
C THR A 168 10.50 12.09 -12.42
N ILE A 169 10.19 10.80 -12.50
CA ILE A 169 10.78 9.73 -11.69
C ILE A 169 11.17 8.57 -12.61
N SER A 170 12.39 8.07 -12.45
CA SER A 170 12.87 6.94 -13.25
C SER A 170 12.27 5.62 -12.77
N GLU A 171 12.26 4.60 -13.63
CA GLU A 171 11.87 3.23 -13.25
C GLU A 171 12.71 2.68 -12.11
N ALA A 172 14.02 2.94 -12.11
CA ALA A 172 14.92 2.49 -11.04
C ALA A 172 14.63 3.14 -9.68
N GLU A 173 14.06 4.35 -9.68
CA GLU A 173 13.60 4.99 -8.44
C GLU A 173 12.24 4.44 -8.03
N LEU A 174 11.30 4.30 -8.96
CA LEU A 174 10.00 3.67 -8.69
C LEU A 174 10.17 2.25 -8.13
N ALA A 175 11.06 1.44 -8.70
CA ALA A 175 11.34 0.08 -8.22
C ALA A 175 11.80 0.07 -6.75
N ARG A 176 12.62 1.06 -6.34
CA ARG A 176 13.06 1.20 -4.95
C ARG A 176 11.92 1.57 -4.01
N GLY A 177 10.98 2.41 -4.42
CA GLY A 177 9.88 2.88 -3.57
C GLY A 177 8.65 1.97 -3.53
N LEU A 178 8.39 1.26 -4.62
CA LEU A 178 7.18 0.44 -4.81
C LEU A 178 7.44 -1.06 -4.67
N ASP A 179 8.70 -1.45 -4.51
CA ASP A 179 9.13 -2.86 -4.53
C ASP A 179 8.41 -3.59 -5.67
N TYR A 180 8.49 -2.98 -6.85
CA TYR A 180 8.01 -3.59 -8.08
C TYR A 180 8.73 -4.93 -8.19
N PRO A 181 8.05 -6.07 -8.40
CA PRO A 181 8.72 -7.35 -8.55
C PRO A 181 9.46 -7.33 -9.89
N GLY A 182 10.64 -6.72 -9.94
CA GLY A 182 11.23 -6.40 -11.23
C GLY A 182 12.33 -5.36 -11.29
N SER A 183 13.15 -5.16 -10.25
CA SER A 183 14.56 -5.14 -10.64
C SER A 183 14.88 -6.57 -11.05
N ILE A 184 14.90 -6.84 -12.37
CA ILE A 184 15.45 -8.09 -12.89
C ILE A 184 16.80 -8.26 -12.16
N PRO A 185 17.00 -9.37 -11.42
CA PRO A 185 18.26 -9.62 -10.73
C PRO A 185 19.41 -9.30 -11.66
N GLN A 186 20.20 -8.28 -11.34
CA GLN A 186 21.30 -7.87 -12.21
C GLN A 186 22.56 -8.67 -11.88
N THR A 187 22.57 -9.31 -10.70
CA THR A 187 23.65 -10.15 -10.20
C THR A 187 23.12 -11.51 -9.73
N ALA A 188 24.04 -12.48 -9.66
CA ALA A 188 23.75 -13.80 -9.08
C ALA A 188 23.44 -13.74 -7.56
N GLU A 189 23.75 -12.63 -6.91
CA GLU A 189 23.45 -12.38 -5.49
C GLU A 189 22.01 -11.88 -5.31
N ASP A 190 21.54 -10.98 -6.18
CA ASP A 190 20.14 -10.53 -6.23
C ASP A 190 19.18 -11.71 -6.41
N MET A 191 19.57 -12.67 -7.26
CA MET A 191 18.80 -13.90 -7.47
C MET A 191 18.61 -14.74 -6.21
N ARG A 192 19.59 -14.72 -5.29
CA ARG A 192 19.53 -15.47 -4.03
C ARG A 192 18.69 -14.76 -2.97
N ALA A 193 18.43 -13.47 -3.15
CA ALA A 193 17.62 -12.65 -2.25
C ALA A 193 16.12 -12.65 -2.60
N ILE A 194 15.72 -13.27 -3.72
CA ILE A 194 14.30 -13.39 -4.11
C ILE A 194 13.55 -14.22 -3.06
N VAL A 195 12.64 -13.56 -2.33
CA VAL A 195 11.68 -14.24 -1.45
C VAL A 195 10.36 -14.38 -2.22
N PRO A 196 9.93 -15.61 -2.56
CA PRO A 196 8.61 -15.81 -3.15
C PRO A 196 7.54 -15.46 -2.11
N VAL A 197 6.78 -14.38 -2.36
CA VAL A 197 5.62 -14.02 -1.55
C VAL A 197 4.37 -14.55 -2.25
N SER A 198 3.82 -15.65 -1.74
CA SER A 198 2.56 -16.22 -2.22
C SER A 198 1.41 -15.81 -1.30
N TYR A 199 0.34 -15.27 -1.89
CA TYR A 199 -0.92 -15.06 -1.19
C TYR A 199 -1.65 -16.39 -1.04
N LEU A 200 -1.53 -17.05 0.12
CA LEU A 200 -2.44 -18.13 0.51
C LEU A 200 -3.74 -17.53 1.05
N GLY A 201 -4.59 -17.04 0.14
CA GLY A 201 -5.99 -16.86 0.45
C GLY A 201 -6.61 -18.22 0.72
N ARG A 202 -7.10 -18.49 1.94
CA ARG A 202 -8.02 -19.61 2.15
C ARG A 202 -9.26 -19.35 1.27
N MET A 203 -9.27 -19.93 0.08
CA MET A 203 -10.52 -20.16 -0.65
C MET A 203 -11.36 -21.07 0.25
N LYS A 204 -12.60 -20.64 0.51
CA LYS A 204 -13.58 -21.49 1.20
C LYS A 204 -13.89 -22.71 0.35
#